data_AF-A0A3A6PNS2-F1
#
_entry.id   AF-A0A3A6PNS2-F1
#
_cell.length_a   1.000
_cell.length_b   1.000
_cell.length_c   1.000
_cell.angle_alpha   90.00
_cell.angle_beta   90.00
_cell.angle_gamma   90.00
#
_symmetry.space_group_name_H-M   'P 1'
#
loop_
_entity.id
_entity.type
_entity.pdbx_description
1 polymer ?
#
loop_
_entity_poly.entity_id
_entity_poly.type
_entity_poly.pdbx_seq_one_letter_code
_entity_poly.pdbx_strand_id
1 'polypeptide(L)' 'MLDLKRDSNGCAGRERLVEAYNEKAMVQLEVWYQRTVEGRLVKLDSRTKMIHVEQRNGETERVPFMDIMKVSNAG' A
#
# COMPACT_ATOMS: atom_id res chain seq x y z
N MET A 1 -0.35 10.30 -14.50
CA MET A 1 0.15 10.28 -13.10
C MET A 1 -0.97 10.88 -12.26
N LEU A 2 -1.54 10.13 -11.30
CA LEU A 2 -2.74 10.59 -10.60
C LEU A 2 -2.40 11.83 -9.74
N ASP A 3 -2.95 12.98 -10.10
CA ASP A 3 -2.87 14.21 -9.30
C ASP A 3 -3.76 14.03 -8.06
N LEU A 4 -3.15 13.92 -6.87
CA LEU A 4 -3.88 14.06 -5.61
C LEU A 4 -3.14 15.13 -4.81
N LYS A 5 -3.75 16.31 -4.77
CA LYS A 5 -3.37 17.37 -3.84
C LYS A 5 -3.56 16.86 -2.41
N ARG A 6 -2.60 17.25 -1.56
CA ARG A 6 -2.58 17.05 -0.10
C ARG A 6 -3.93 17.37 0.53
N ASP A 7 -4.46 16.44 1.31
CA ASP A 7 -5.41 16.73 2.38
C ASP A 7 -4.95 16.11 3.70
N SER A 8 -5.19 16.88 4.76
CA SER A 8 -4.57 16.77 6.08
C SER A 8 -5.28 15.81 7.03
N ASN A 9 -6.12 14.88 6.55
CA ASN A 9 -6.88 13.97 7.42
C ASN A 9 -7.19 12.64 6.72
N GLY A 10 -6.49 11.56 7.10
CA GLY A 10 -7.08 10.21 7.06
C GLY A 10 -6.85 9.33 5.83
N CYS A 11 -5.74 9.45 5.10
CA CYS A 11 -5.32 8.41 4.15
C CYS A 11 -3.92 7.94 4.50
N ALA A 12 -3.70 6.63 4.56
CA ALA A 12 -2.36 6.05 4.67
C ALA A 12 -1.42 6.77 3.70
N GLY A 13 -0.37 7.40 4.24
CA GLY A 13 0.38 8.44 3.53
C GLY A 13 0.79 7.98 2.14
N ARG A 14 0.13 8.49 1.10
CA ARG A 14 0.35 8.09 -0.30
C ARG A 14 1.82 8.15 -0.70
N GLU A 15 2.53 9.16 -0.20
CA GLU A 15 3.97 9.32 -0.41
C GLU A 15 4.75 8.09 0.06
N ARG A 16 4.38 7.49 1.20
CA ARG A 16 5.01 6.27 1.73
C ARG A 16 4.77 5.04 0.86
N LEU A 17 3.60 4.92 0.25
CA LEU A 17 3.32 3.84 -0.70
C LEU A 17 4.14 3.98 -1.98
N VAL A 18 4.30 5.20 -2.47
CA VAL A 18 5.12 5.47 -3.66
C VAL A 18 6.61 5.24 -3.36
N GLU A 19 7.08 5.70 -2.21
CA GLU A 19 8.44 5.48 -1.71
C GLU A 19 8.73 3.98 -1.58
N ALA A 20 7.91 3.25 -0.82
CA ALA A 20 8.09 1.82 -0.63
C ALA A 20 8.03 1.01 -1.94
N TYR A 21 7.19 1.44 -2.89
CA TYR A 21 7.13 0.84 -4.22
C TYR A 21 8.44 1.05 -5.00
N ASN A 22 8.96 2.28 -5.02
CA ASN A 22 10.20 2.61 -5.73
C ASN A 22 11.42 1.93 -5.10
N GLU A 23 11.45 1.85 -3.77
CA GLU A 23 12.54 1.24 -3.01
C GLU A 23 12.43 -0.30 -2.93
N LYS A 24 11.31 -0.87 -3.39
CA LYS A 24 10.96 -2.29 -3.21
C LYS A 24 11.05 -2.71 -1.73
N ALA A 25 10.68 -1.78 -0.84
CA ALA A 25 10.75 -1.96 0.60
C ALA A 25 9.67 -2.95 1.07
N MET A 26 9.97 -3.63 2.18
CA MET A 26 8.98 -4.41 2.91
C MET A 26 8.10 -3.47 3.74
N VAL A 27 6.78 -3.59 3.57
CA VAL A 27 5.81 -2.78 4.31
C VAL A 27 4.78 -3.65 5.00
N GLN A 28 4.16 -3.04 6.00
CA GLN A 28 3.02 -3.55 6.73
C GLN A 28 1.84 -2.60 6.50
N LEU A 29 0.76 -3.13 5.92
CA LEU A 29 -0.48 -2.43 5.63
C LEU A 29 -1.55 -2.82 6.65
N GLU A 30 -2.05 -1.84 7.40
CA GLU A 30 -3.23 -2.01 8.26
C GLU A 30 -4.48 -1.78 7.40
N VAL A 31 -5.28 -2.82 7.22
CA VAL A 31 -6.44 -2.82 6.31
C VAL A 31 -7.72 -2.92 7.12
N TRP A 32 -8.68 -2.04 6.84
CA TRP A 32 -9.95 -1.95 7.55
C TRP A 32 -10.74 -3.27 7.44
N TYR A 33 -11.22 -3.80 8.58
CA TYR A 33 -11.91 -5.10 8.70
C TYR A 33 -11.16 -6.32 8.12
N GLN A 34 -9.87 -6.22 7.85
CA GLN A 34 -9.05 -7.33 7.37
C GLN A 34 -7.82 -7.53 8.26
N ARG A 35 -7.09 -8.62 8.01
CA ARG A 35 -5.78 -8.82 8.64
C ARG A 35 -4.77 -7.83 8.06
N THR A 36 -3.76 -7.51 8.86
CA THR A 36 -2.58 -6.81 8.38
C THR A 36 -1.95 -7.56 7.21
N VAL A 37 -1.62 -6.84 6.14
CA VAL A 37 -0.95 -7.39 4.96
C VAL A 37 0.50 -6.94 4.96
N GLU A 38 1.43 -7.89 4.96
CA GLU A 38 2.87 -7.64 4.91
C GLU A 38 3.47 -8.11 3.59
N GLY A 39 4.29 -7.27 2.97
CA GLY A 39 4.96 -7.63 1.74
C GLY A 39 5.59 -6.47 1.01
N ARG A 40 6.10 -6.75 -0.20
CA ARG A 40 6.66 -5.74 -1.09
C ARG A 40 5.59 -5.21 -2.02
N LEU A 41 5.55 -3.90 -2.21
CA LEU A 41 4.65 -3.31 -3.19
C LEU A 41 5.17 -3.59 -4.59
N VAL A 42 4.42 -4.34 -5.39
CA VAL A 42 4.80 -4.73 -6.76
C VAL A 42 3.98 -4.03 -7.84
N LYS A 43 2.83 -3.46 -7.47
CA LYS A 43 2.02 -2.62 -8.38
C LYS A 43 1.16 -1.62 -7.61
N LEU A 44 1.12 -0.38 -8.10
CA LEU A 44 0.16 0.64 -7.68
C LEU A 44 -0.81 0.90 -8.83
N ASP A 45 -1.94 0.21 -8.87
CA ASP A 45 -2.92 0.31 -9.96
C ASP A 45 -3.88 1.48 -9.72
N SER A 46 -3.54 2.62 -10.31
CA SER A 46 -4.29 3.87 -10.16
C SER A 46 -5.66 3.85 -10.86
N ARG A 47 -5.88 2.93 -11.82
CA ARG A 47 -7.14 2.74 -12.54
C ARG A 47 -8.12 1.92 -11.72
N THR A 48 -7.68 0.82 -11.12
CA THR A 48 -8.54 -0.04 -10.28
C THR A 48 -8.50 0.32 -8.80
N LYS A 49 -7.69 1.31 -8.40
CA LYS A 49 -7.44 1.69 -7.00
C LYS A 49 -6.95 0.51 -6.13
N MET A 50 -6.18 -0.40 -6.72
CA MET A 50 -5.64 -1.57 -6.04
C MET A 50 -4.12 -1.44 -5.85
N ILE A 51 -3.65 -1.87 -4.70
CA ILE A 51 -2.24 -2.11 -4.40
C ILE A 51 -1.99 -3.60 -4.46
N HIS A 52 -0.92 -4.01 -5.15
CA HIS A 52 -0.50 -5.39 -5.21
C HIS A 52 0.72 -5.57 -4.30
N VAL A 53 0.61 -6.52 -3.38
CA VAL A 53 1.61 -6.81 -2.35
C VAL A 53 2.11 -8.23 -2.55
N GLU A 54 3.39 -8.37 -2.85
CA GLU A 54 4.06 -9.67 -2.92
C GLU A 54 4.51 -10.10 -1.52
N GLN A 55 3.93 -11.20 -1.05
CA GLN A 55 4.22 -11.82 0.24
C GLN A 55 5.48 -12.70 0.17
N ARG A 56 6.05 -13.06 1.33
CA ARG A 56 7.27 -13.90 1.39
C ARG A 56 7.11 -15.29 0.76
N ASN A 57 5.88 -15.81 0.69
CA ASN A 57 5.56 -17.09 0.06
C ASN A 57 5.45 -16.99 -1.48
N GLY A 58 5.66 -15.79 -2.07
CA GLY A 58 5.55 -15.53 -3.50
C GLY A 58 4.12 -15.25 -3.99
N GLU A 59 3.12 -15.27 -3.11
CA GLU A 59 1.75 -14.91 -3.47
C GLU A 59 1.58 -13.39 -3.56
N THR A 60 0.74 -12.94 -4.49
CA THR A 60 0.38 -11.53 -4.61
C THR A 60 -1.02 -11.29 -4.06
N GLU A 61 -1.10 -10.50 -2.99
CA GLU A 61 -2.36 -10.04 -2.42
C GLU A 61 -2.74 -8.68 -3.01
N ARG A 62 -4.04 -8.49 -3.28
CA ARG A 62 -4.58 -7.25 -3.86
C ARG A 62 -5.40 -6.53 -2.81
N VAL A 63 -4.94 -5.36 -2.41
CA VAL A 63 -5.55 -4.56 -1.34
C VAL A 63 -6.11 -3.27 -1.95
N PRO A 64 -7.39 -2.94 -1.77
CA PRO A 64 -7.93 -1.66 -2.19
C PRO A 64 -7.24 -0.52 -1.44
N PHE A 65 -6.79 0.52 -2.16
CA PHE A 65 -6.14 1.68 -1.55
C PHE A 65 -7.01 2.34 -0.48
N MET A 66 -8.33 2.39 -0.73
CA MET A 66 -9.30 3.01 0.18
C MET A 66 -9.45 2.25 1.50
N ASP A 67 -9.08 0.97 1.54
CA ASP A 67 -9.21 0.14 2.74
C ASP A 67 -7.96 0.22 3.62
N ILE A 68 -6.87 0.82 3.13
CA ILE A 68 -5.61 0.93 3.87
C ILE A 68 -5.69 2.10 4.84
N MET A 69 -5.71 1.79 6.13
CA MET A 69 -5.73 2.77 7.21
C MET A 69 -4.34 3.34 7.48
N LYS A 70 -3.31 2.48 7.44
CA LYS A 70 -1.94 2.84 7.81
C LYS A 70 -0.92 2.03 7.02
N VAL A 71 0.21 2.67 6.71
CA VAL A 71 1.40 2.04 6.12
C VAL A 71 2.55 2.24 7.08
N SER A 72 3.23 1.16 7.43
CA SER A 72 4.46 1.18 8.24
C SER A 72 5.55 0.37 7.54
N ASN A 73 6.81 0.69 7.80
CA ASN A 73 7.91 -0.15 7.33
C ASN A 73 7.91 -1.45 8.13
N ALA A 74 7.97 -2.59 7.45
CA ALA A 74 8.25 -3.87 8.11
C ALA A 74 9.77 -3.98 8.21
N GLY A 75 10.29 -3.68 9.41
CA GLY A 75 11.73 -3.74 9.73
C GLY A 75 12.32 -5.13 9.56
#